data_AF-A0A2D5HH11-F1
#
_entry.id   AF-A0A2D5HH11-F1
#
_cell.length_a   1.000
_cell.length_b   1.000
_cell.length_c   1.000
_cell.angle_alpha   90.00
_cell.angle_beta   90.00
_cell.angle_gamma   90.00
#
_symmetry.space_group_name_H-M   'P 1'
#
loop_
_entity.id
_entity.type
_entity.pdbx_description
1 polymer ?
#
loop_
_entity_poly.entity_id
_entity_poly.type
_entity_poly.pdbx_seq_one_letter_code
_entity_poly.pdbx_strand_id
1 'polypeptide(L)'
;MKWSALHDAAGAVATIAGIANAPLPAEVRNFPAVMRDEGGSRRAKAEQHIEDLCAIMEAGLSALLSALARGVDPRGGAKALWREFLTARDAMLALAPQGSGGPRRAA
;
A
#
# COMPACT_ATOMS: atom_id res chain seq x y z
N MET A 1 0.80 -5.21 -12.07
CA MET A 1 -0.32 -4.32 -11.66
C MET A 1 0.18 -3.37 -10.58
N LYS A 2 -0.25 -2.08 -10.58
CA LYS A 2 0.28 -1.00 -9.71
C LYS A 2 0.30 -1.35 -8.22
N TRP A 3 -0.70 -2.07 -7.71
CA TRP A 3 -0.75 -2.53 -6.33
C TRP A 3 0.45 -3.38 -5.89
N SER A 4 0.86 -4.34 -6.72
CA SER A 4 2.04 -5.17 -6.41
C SER A 4 3.31 -4.31 -6.39
N ALA A 5 3.48 -3.45 -7.39
CA ALA A 5 4.65 -2.57 -7.50
C ALA A 5 4.73 -1.59 -6.32
N LEU A 6 3.59 -1.09 -5.84
CA LEU A 6 3.50 -0.25 -4.65
C LEU A 6 4.00 -1.00 -3.40
N HIS A 7 3.63 -2.27 -3.23
CA HIS A 7 4.13 -3.10 -2.14
C HIS A 7 5.62 -3.45 -2.28
N ASP A 8 6.11 -3.66 -3.49
CA ASP A 8 7.53 -3.88 -3.75
C ASP A 8 8.35 -2.63 -3.39
N ALA A 9 7.87 -1.44 -3.79
CA ALA A 9 8.48 -0.16 -3.42
C ALA A 9 8.46 0.07 -1.91
N ALA A 10 7.34 -0.24 -1.25
CA ALA A 10 7.25 -0.16 0.20
C ALA A 10 8.24 -1.14 0.88
N GLY A 11 8.44 -2.34 0.33
CA GLY A 11 9.45 -3.29 0.78
C GLY A 11 10.88 -2.75 0.65
N ALA A 12 11.18 -2.02 -0.42
CA ALA A 12 12.47 -1.32 -0.56
C ALA A 12 12.64 -0.23 0.51
N VAL A 13 11.60 0.55 0.80
CA VAL A 13 11.62 1.55 1.88
C VAL A 13 11.83 0.89 3.25
N ALA A 14 11.16 -0.23 3.54
CA ALA A 14 11.38 -0.99 4.78
C ALA A 14 12.83 -1.47 4.90
N THR A 15 13.42 -1.93 3.80
CA THR A 15 14.83 -2.34 3.74
C THR A 15 15.76 -1.16 4.05
N ILE A 16 15.53 0.01 3.45
CA ILE A 16 16.30 1.24 3.74
C ILE A 16 16.15 1.64 5.23
N ALA A 17 14.95 1.46 5.79
CA ALA A 17 14.65 1.75 7.19
C ALA A 17 15.30 0.76 8.19
N GLY A 18 15.84 -0.37 7.71
CA GLY A 18 16.34 -1.47 8.55
C GLY A 18 15.22 -2.25 9.24
N ILE A 19 14.04 -2.33 8.63
CA ILE A 19 12.86 -3.03 9.15
C ILE A 19 12.73 -4.36 8.40
N ALA A 20 12.62 -5.46 9.16
CA ALA A 20 12.26 -6.75 8.57
C ALA A 20 10.82 -6.69 8.03
N ASN A 21 10.65 -6.93 6.74
CA ASN A 21 9.34 -6.94 6.11
C ASN A 21 8.75 -8.36 6.13
N ALA A 22 7.57 -8.52 6.70
CA ALA A 22 6.86 -9.79 6.70
C ALA A 22 6.20 -10.07 5.33
N PRO A 23 5.93 -11.33 4.98
CA PRO A 23 5.17 -11.66 3.78
C PRO A 23 3.82 -10.95 3.74
N LEU A 24 3.44 -10.46 2.55
CA LEU A 24 2.18 -9.74 2.36
C LEU A 24 0.98 -10.67 2.63
N PRO A 25 0.07 -10.34 3.58
CA PRO A 25 -1.11 -11.15 3.87
C PRO A 25 -2.01 -11.32 2.64
N ALA A 26 -2.73 -12.44 2.57
CA ALA A 26 -3.59 -12.77 1.43
C ALA A 26 -4.70 -11.73 1.21
N GLU A 27 -5.29 -11.20 2.29
CA GLU A 27 -6.30 -10.15 2.25
C GLU A 27 -5.80 -8.89 1.52
N VAL A 28 -4.60 -8.44 1.88
CA VAL A 28 -3.96 -7.29 1.23
C VAL A 28 -3.66 -7.59 -0.24
N ARG A 29 -3.15 -8.79 -0.52
CA ARG A 29 -2.81 -9.22 -1.89
C ARG A 29 -4.03 -9.29 -2.80
N ASN A 30 -5.16 -9.75 -2.28
CA ASN A 30 -6.40 -9.98 -3.02
C ASN A 30 -7.29 -8.72 -3.14
N PHE A 31 -6.98 -7.65 -2.42
CA PHE A 31 -7.76 -6.41 -2.42
C PHE A 31 -8.14 -5.89 -3.83
N PRO A 32 -7.23 -5.81 -4.83
CA PRO A 32 -7.61 -5.34 -6.17
C PRO A 32 -8.62 -6.23 -6.89
N ALA A 33 -8.68 -7.53 -6.57
CA ALA A 33 -9.69 -8.43 -7.09
C ALA A 33 -11.04 -8.16 -6.43
N VAL A 34 -11.07 -8.05 -5.09
CA VAL A 34 -12.28 -7.72 -4.32
C VAL A 34 -12.91 -6.39 -4.78
N MET A 35 -12.09 -5.35 -4.96
CA MET A 35 -12.60 -4.04 -5.41
C MET A 35 -13.10 -4.03 -6.85
N ARG A 36 -12.60 -4.94 -7.71
CA ARG A 36 -13.08 -5.08 -9.08
C ARG A 36 -14.50 -5.61 -9.11
N ASP A 37 -14.81 -6.55 -8.23
CA ASP A 37 -16.11 -7.23 -8.15
C ASP A 37 -17.21 -6.32 -7.56
N GLU A 38 -16.84 -5.36 -6.71
CA GLU A 38 -17.76 -4.37 -6.11
C GLU A 38 -18.22 -3.27 -7.08
N GLY A 39 -17.37 -2.88 -8.05
CA GLY A 39 -17.66 -1.82 -9.01
C GLY A 39 -17.97 -0.43 -8.42
N GLY A 40 -18.42 0.47 -9.29
CA GLY A 40 -18.97 1.78 -8.88
C GLY A 40 -17.98 2.75 -8.20
N SER A 41 -18.53 3.64 -7.38
CA SER A 41 -17.78 4.75 -6.75
C SER A 41 -16.74 4.29 -5.73
N ARG A 42 -16.94 3.12 -5.09
CA ARG A 42 -15.95 2.54 -4.16
C ARG A 42 -14.68 2.11 -4.90
N ARG A 43 -14.84 1.45 -6.06
CA ARG A 43 -13.72 1.06 -6.92
C ARG A 43 -12.92 2.27 -7.39
N ALA A 44 -13.60 3.30 -7.89
CA ALA A 44 -12.94 4.52 -8.37
C ALA A 44 -12.14 5.22 -7.26
N LYS A 45 -12.67 5.25 -6.02
CA LYS A 45 -11.95 5.80 -4.86
C LYS A 45 -10.70 4.97 -4.50
N ALA A 46 -10.80 3.64 -4.53
CA ALA A 46 -9.67 2.77 -4.26
C ALA A 46 -8.58 2.89 -5.34
N GLU A 47 -8.98 2.97 -6.61
CA GLU A 47 -8.04 3.20 -7.73
C GLU A 47 -7.33 4.55 -7.56
N GLN A 48 -8.05 5.64 -7.27
CA GLN A 48 -7.44 6.94 -7.01
C GLN A 48 -6.48 6.90 -5.82
N HIS A 49 -6.87 6.26 -4.71
CA HIS A 49 -6.02 6.16 -3.52
C HIS A 49 -4.72 5.37 -3.80
N ILE A 50 -4.78 4.36 -4.68
CA ILE A 50 -3.59 3.64 -5.14
C ILE A 50 -2.67 4.56 -5.95
N GLU A 51 -3.22 5.39 -6.85
CA GLU A 51 -2.42 6.37 -7.61
C GLU A 51 -1.75 7.39 -6.68
N ASP A 52 -2.49 7.91 -5.70
CA ASP A 52 -1.97 8.87 -4.73
C ASP A 52 -0.83 8.26 -3.91
N LEU A 53 -0.98 7.00 -3.47
CA LEU A 53 0.08 6.29 -2.76
C LEU A 53 1.30 6.01 -3.63
N CYS A 54 1.11 5.69 -4.92
CA CYS A 54 2.22 5.56 -5.85
C CYS A 54 3.00 6.88 -5.96
N ALA A 55 2.32 8.00 -6.12
CA ALA A 55 2.96 9.32 -6.21
C ALA A 55 3.75 9.67 -4.94
N ILE A 56 3.18 9.42 -3.76
CA ILE A 56 3.87 9.61 -2.46
C ILE A 56 5.11 8.71 -2.37
N MET A 57 4.98 7.44 -2.77
CA MET A 57 6.09 6.48 -2.72
C MET A 57 7.22 6.84 -3.68
N GLU A 58 6.90 7.24 -4.91
CA GLU A 58 7.87 7.67 -5.92
C GLU A 58 8.65 8.90 -5.46
N ALA A 59 7.94 9.92 -4.95
CA ALA A 59 8.56 11.12 -4.41
C ALA A 59 9.43 10.82 -3.16
N GLY A 60 8.88 10.03 -2.22
CA GLY A 60 9.58 9.64 -1.01
C GLY A 60 10.84 8.83 -1.28
N LEU A 61 10.76 7.82 -2.14
CA LEU A 61 11.91 7.01 -2.52
C LEU A 61 12.99 7.83 -3.22
N SER A 62 12.60 8.74 -4.12
CA SER A 62 13.52 9.67 -4.79
C SER A 62 14.27 10.56 -3.79
N ALA A 63 13.57 11.05 -2.75
CA ALA A 63 14.18 11.83 -1.68
C ALA A 63 15.16 11.00 -0.83
N LEU A 64 14.81 9.75 -0.49
CA LEU A 64 15.69 8.84 0.25
C LEU A 64 16.95 8.50 -0.53
N LEU A 65 16.83 8.20 -1.83
CA LEU A 65 17.97 7.94 -2.70
C LEU A 65 18.87 9.18 -2.85
N SER A 66 18.28 10.37 -2.92
CA SER A 66 19.03 11.62 -2.96
C SER A 66 19.75 11.93 -1.63
N ALA A 67 19.18 11.55 -0.49
CA ALA A 67 19.85 11.64 0.80
C ALA A 67 21.06 10.68 0.87
N LEU A 68 20.87 9.43 0.45
CA LEU A 68 21.94 8.43 0.34
C LEU A 68 23.09 8.89 -0.54
N ALA A 69 22.79 9.44 -1.72
CA ALA A 69 23.79 9.97 -2.65
C ALA A 69 24.62 11.12 -2.06
N ARG A 70 24.08 11.83 -1.07
CA ARG A 70 24.76 12.92 -0.34
C ARG A 70 25.44 12.45 0.95
N GLY A 71 25.42 11.15 1.25
CA GLY A 71 25.97 10.59 2.50
C GLY A 71 25.14 10.89 3.74
N VAL A 72 23.90 11.34 3.60
CA VAL A 72 22.96 11.58 4.70
C VAL A 72 22.25 10.27 5.06
N ASP A 73 22.13 9.94 6.35
CA ASP A 73 21.40 8.75 6.79
C ASP A 73 19.90 8.88 6.45
N PRO A 74 19.35 8.03 5.54
CA PRO A 74 17.94 8.10 5.15
C PRO A 74 17.01 7.37 6.13
N ARG A 75 17.53 6.64 7.13
CA ARG A 75 16.73 5.68 7.93
C ARG A 75 15.56 6.35 8.65
N GLY A 76 15.74 7.57 9.15
CA GLY A 76 14.68 8.33 9.81
C GLY A 76 13.50 8.61 8.86
N GLY A 77 13.79 9.13 7.66
CA GLY A 77 12.79 9.39 6.63
C GLY A 77 12.14 8.11 6.11
N ALA A 78 12.91 7.05 5.93
CA ALA A 78 12.39 5.76 5.49
C ALA A 78 11.41 5.15 6.50
N LYS A 79 11.67 5.26 7.81
CA LYS A 79 10.74 4.83 8.87
C LYS A 79 9.44 5.62 8.85
N ALA A 80 9.49 6.93 8.59
CA ALA A 80 8.30 7.76 8.49
C ALA A 80 7.44 7.36 7.28
N LEU A 81 8.05 7.33 6.10
CA LEU A 81 7.38 6.95 4.85
C LEU A 81 6.75 5.54 4.93
N TRP A 82 7.47 4.58 5.53
CA TRP A 82 6.95 3.24 5.75
C TRP A 82 5.69 3.22 6.63
N ARG A 83 5.68 3.98 7.74
CA ARG A 83 4.52 4.06 8.64
C ARG A 83 3.32 4.74 7.97
N GLU A 84 3.57 5.82 7.23
CA GLU A 84 2.53 6.52 6.46
C GLU A 84 1.91 5.59 5.42
N PHE A 85 2.73 4.83 4.68
CA PHE A 85 2.26 3.83 3.74
C PHE A 85 1.38 2.77 4.42
N LEU A 86 1.83 2.19 5.54
CA LEU A 86 1.04 1.20 6.27
C LEU A 86 -0.30 1.77 6.73
N THR A 87 -0.29 2.98 7.28
CA THR A 87 -1.50 3.66 7.79
C THR A 87 -2.50 3.91 6.66
N ALA A 88 -2.03 4.44 5.52
CA ALA A 88 -2.88 4.74 4.40
C ALA A 88 -3.39 3.49 3.67
N ARG A 89 -2.58 2.43 3.62
CA ARG A 89 -2.98 1.10 3.14
C ARG A 89 -4.09 0.53 4.02
N ASP A 90 -3.90 0.53 5.33
CA ASP A 90 -4.86 -0.06 6.27
C ASP A 90 -6.19 0.69 6.26
N ALA A 91 -6.15 2.02 6.14
CA ALA A 91 -7.33 2.85 5.91
C ALA A 91 -8.07 2.48 4.61
N MET A 92 -7.34 2.17 3.54
CA MET A 92 -7.94 1.73 2.27
C MET A 92 -8.54 0.33 2.37
N LEU A 93 -7.87 -0.60 3.06
CA LEU A 93 -8.41 -1.95 3.31
C LEU A 93 -9.70 -1.88 4.12
N ALA A 94 -9.82 -0.93 5.06
CA ALA A 94 -11.06 -0.69 5.80
C ALA A 94 -12.23 -0.18 4.93
N LEU A 95 -11.97 0.28 3.69
CA LEU A 95 -13.03 0.62 2.72
C LEU A 95 -13.54 -0.62 1.96
N ALA A 96 -12.79 -1.73 1.97
CA ALA A 96 -13.27 -2.97 1.40
C ALA A 96 -14.53 -3.41 2.16
N PRO A 97 -15.51 -4.04 1.49
CA PRO A 97 -16.65 -4.61 2.19
C PRO A 97 -16.11 -5.61 3.21
N GLN A 98 -16.28 -5.32 4.51
CA GLN A 98 -16.13 -6.36 5.53
C GLN A 98 -17.13 -7.44 5.16
N GLY A 99 -16.62 -8.64 4.84
CA GLY A 99 -17.39 -9.69 4.19
C GLY A 99 -18.78 -9.78 4.80
N SER A 100 -19.80 -9.56 3.97
CA SER A 100 -21.17 -9.83 4.37
C SER A 100 -21.20 -11.29 4.79
N GLY A 101 -21.29 -11.53 6.10
CA GLY A 101 -21.51 -12.86 6.63
C GLY A 101 -22.81 -13.39 6.05
N GLY A 102 -22.69 -14.28 5.08
CA GLY A 102 -23.79 -15.13 4.65
C GLY A 102 -23.51 -15.85 3.35
N PRO A 103 -23.69 -17.18 3.30
CA PRO A 103 -24.46 -17.73 2.22
C PRO A 103 -25.95 -17.42 2.52
N ARG A 104 -26.48 -16.34 1.93
CA ARG A 104 -27.86 -16.42 1.42
C ARG A 104 -27.76 -16.81 -0.05
N ARG A 105 -27.53 -18.10 -0.28
CA ARG A 105 -27.92 -18.75 -1.53
C ARG A 105 -29.33 -19.29 -1.34
N ALA A 106 -30.18 -18.91 -2.28
CA ALA A 106 -31.60 -19.20 -2.36
C ALA A 106 -31.89 -20.70 -2.52
N ALA A 107 -32.98 -21.13 -1.88
CA ALA A 107 -33.99 -22.05 -2.39
C ALA A 107 -35.29 -21.79 -1.60
#